data_AF-A0A448WCZ1-F1
#
_entry.id   AF-A0A448WCZ1-F1
#
_cell.length_a   1.000
_cell.length_b   1.000
_cell.length_c   1.000
_cell.angle_alpha   90.00
_cell.angle_beta   90.00
_cell.angle_gamma   90.00
#
_symmetry.space_group_name_H-M   'P 1'
#
loop_
_entity.id
_entity.type
_entity.pdbx_description
1 polymer ?
#
loop_
_entity_poly.entity_id
_entity_poly.type
_entity_poly.pdbx_seq_one_letter_code
_entity_poly.pdbx_strand_id
1 'polypeptide(L)'
;WLSNSARVHLSLRVAVHTGSAYAAVFGHSGIQFDLVGSDIALLTRLRRLANRSGRVLVSATSFDQLPEGYRGEAGPVLELDSHDGQAASTLSAYFVQQRNPVSCLESDRPSVCTATLDDVQTQQICCLEGDKDEVKVMMP
;
A
#
# COMPACT_ATOMS: atom_id res chain seq x y z
N TRP A 1 32.86 6.75 11.56
CA TRP A 1 32.99 7.03 10.13
C TRP A 1 31.81 6.54 9.26
N LEU A 2 31.03 5.51 9.65
CA LEU A 2 29.86 5.07 8.86
C LEU A 2 28.56 5.90 9.02
N SER A 3 28.40 6.71 10.08
CA SER A 3 27.11 7.39 10.33
C SER A 3 26.82 8.56 9.38
N ASN A 4 27.84 9.15 8.75
CA ASN A 4 27.64 10.29 7.83
C ASN A 4 27.21 9.86 6.42
N SER A 5 27.44 8.59 6.05
CA SER A 5 27.02 8.01 4.75
C SER A 5 25.56 7.57 4.72
N ALA A 6 24.87 7.58 5.87
CA ALA A 6 23.47 7.18 5.99
C ALA A 6 22.47 8.31 5.64
N ARG A 7 22.95 9.53 5.34
CA ARG A 7 22.10 10.65 4.88
C ARG A 7 21.83 10.56 3.38
N VAL A 8 21.20 9.46 2.96
CA VAL A 8 20.72 9.30 1.58
C VAL A 8 19.23 9.62 1.55
N HIS A 9 18.83 10.56 0.70
CA HIS A 9 17.42 10.90 0.51
C HIS A 9 16.73 9.79 -0.30
N LEU A 10 16.18 8.79 0.40
CA LEU A 10 15.44 7.71 -0.21
C LEU A 10 14.00 8.15 -0.48
N SER A 11 13.48 7.80 -1.67
CA SER A 11 12.10 8.06 -2.02
C SER A 11 11.41 6.75 -2.39
N LEU A 12 10.27 6.45 -1.77
CA LEU A 12 9.51 5.24 -1.99
C LEU A 12 8.31 5.51 -2.89
N ARG A 13 8.06 4.61 -3.83
CA ARG A 13 6.87 4.58 -4.69
C ARG A 13 6.19 3.24 -4.49
N VAL A 14 4.90 3.28 -4.15
CA VAL A 14 4.13 2.08 -3.85
C VAL A 14 2.95 2.02 -4.80
N ALA A 15 2.74 0.86 -5.41
CA ALA A 15 1.56 0.54 -6.17
C ALA A 15 0.92 -0.73 -5.61
N VAL A 16 -0.41 -0.76 -5.53
CA VAL A 16 -1.19 -1.89 -5.01
C VAL A 16 -2.26 -2.27 -6.02
N HIS A 17 -2.39 -3.58 -6.24
CA HIS A 17 -3.41 -4.18 -7.08
C HIS A 17 -3.86 -5.51 -6.48
N THR A 18 -5.15 -5.76 -6.51
CA THR A 18 -5.80 -6.97 -6.04
C THR A 18 -6.25 -7.74 -7.28
N GLY A 19 -5.79 -8.98 -7.37
CA GLY A 19 -6.07 -9.87 -8.47
C GLY A 19 -5.56 -11.28 -8.16
N SER A 20 -5.50 -12.11 -9.18
CA SER A 20 -5.03 -13.49 -9.14
C SER A 20 -3.54 -13.56 -9.45
N ALA A 21 -2.81 -14.33 -8.63
CA ALA A 21 -1.41 -14.63 -8.85
C ALA A 21 -1.14 -16.11 -8.59
N TYR A 22 -0.20 -16.68 -9.34
CA TYR A 22 0.27 -18.04 -9.18
C TYR A 22 1.62 -18.02 -8.47
N ALA A 23 1.71 -18.74 -7.36
CA ALA A 23 2.97 -18.97 -6.68
C ALA A 23 3.76 -20.03 -7.42
N ALA A 24 4.99 -19.71 -7.79
CA ALA A 24 5.87 -20.60 -8.52
C ALA A 24 7.22 -20.73 -7.81
N VAL A 25 7.80 -21.93 -7.90
CA VAL A 25 9.12 -22.25 -7.38
C VAL A 25 9.97 -22.66 -8.58
N PHE A 26 11.06 -21.93 -8.82
CA PHE A 26 11.95 -22.11 -9.95
C PHE A 26 13.31 -22.63 -9.49
N GLY A 27 13.96 -23.44 -10.34
CA GLY A 27 15.33 -23.90 -10.16
C GLY A 27 15.46 -25.28 -9.51
N HIS A 28 16.60 -25.93 -9.77
CA HIS A 28 16.89 -27.29 -9.32
C HIS A 28 17.96 -27.34 -8.22
N SER A 29 19.06 -26.59 -8.38
CA SER A 29 20.17 -26.49 -7.42
C SER A 29 20.17 -25.18 -6.61
N GLY A 30 19.46 -24.16 -7.11
CA GLY A 30 19.18 -22.91 -6.41
C GLY A 30 17.70 -22.61 -6.60
N ILE A 31 16.95 -22.66 -5.50
CA ILE A 31 15.50 -22.53 -5.54
C ILE A 31 15.11 -21.05 -5.33
N GLN A 32 14.27 -20.52 -6.21
CA GLN A 32 13.68 -19.19 -6.09
C GLN A 32 12.17 -19.30 -6.05
N PHE A 33 11.55 -18.66 -5.06
CA PHE A 33 10.12 -18.46 -5.01
C PHE A 33 9.76 -17.14 -5.68
N ASP A 34 8.73 -17.14 -6.53
CA ASP A 34 8.21 -15.92 -7.14
C ASP A 34 6.70 -16.02 -7.42
N LEU A 35 6.07 -14.86 -7.65
CA LEU A 35 4.68 -14.75 -8.07
C LEU A 35 4.61 -14.42 -9.56
N VAL A 36 3.80 -15.18 -10.30
CA VAL A 36 3.58 -14.99 -11.73
C VAL A 36 2.10 -14.87 -12.06
N GLY A 37 1.76 -14.18 -13.15
CA GLY A 37 0.37 -14.02 -13.59
C GLY A 37 0.14 -12.70 -14.32
N SER A 38 -1.03 -12.59 -14.96
CA SER A 38 -1.47 -11.36 -15.65
C SER A 38 -1.51 -10.16 -14.71
N ASP A 39 -2.01 -10.36 -13.48
CA ASP A 39 -2.22 -9.27 -12.54
C ASP A 39 -0.90 -8.80 -11.91
N ILE A 40 0.12 -9.67 -11.87
CA ILE A 40 1.50 -9.29 -11.52
C ILE A 40 2.14 -8.46 -12.64
N ALA A 41 1.91 -8.83 -13.90
CA ALA A 41 2.37 -8.04 -15.05
C ALA A 41 1.68 -6.66 -15.09
N LEU A 42 0.37 -6.62 -14.83
CA LEU A 42 -0.41 -5.39 -14.69
C LEU A 42 0.10 -4.55 -13.52
N LEU A 43 0.28 -5.13 -12.33
CA LEU A 43 0.84 -4.44 -11.16
C LEU A 43 2.23 -3.87 -11.46
N THR A 44 3.05 -4.59 -12.23
CA THR A 44 4.36 -4.10 -12.66
C THR A 44 4.26 -2.89 -13.57
N ARG A 45 3.29 -2.86 -14.51
CA ARG A 45 2.99 -1.68 -15.35
C ARG A 45 2.45 -0.54 -14.49
N LEU A 46 1.51 -0.81 -13.60
CA LEU A 46 0.93 0.16 -12.66
C LEU A 46 2.00 0.81 -11.77
N ARG A 47 2.97 0.03 -11.27
CA ARG A 47 4.09 0.53 -10.46
C ARG A 47 4.94 1.54 -11.21
N ARG A 48 5.11 1.40 -12.53
CA ARG A 48 5.83 2.39 -13.35
C ARG A 48 5.09 3.72 -13.42
N LEU A 49 3.76 3.69 -13.32
CA LEU A 49 2.90 4.88 -13.30
C LEU A 49 2.82 5.56 -11.92
N ALA A 50 3.30 4.93 -10.84
CA ALA A 50 3.40 5.53 -9.51
C ALA A 50 4.50 6.60 -9.45
N ASN A 51 4.30 7.70 -10.15
CA ASN A 51 5.27 8.79 -10.34
C ASN A 51 5.44 9.69 -9.10
N ARG A 52 4.50 9.65 -8.14
CA ARG A 52 4.53 10.44 -6.90
C ARG A 52 5.15 9.65 -5.76
N SER A 53 6.34 10.06 -5.33
CA SER A 53 6.99 9.49 -4.16
C SER A 53 6.23 9.82 -2.87
N GLY A 54 6.22 8.90 -1.89
CA GLY A 54 5.49 9.07 -0.63
C GLY A 54 3.96 9.03 -0.78
N ARG A 55 3.47 8.48 -1.88
CA ARG A 55 2.05 8.22 -2.14
C ARG A 55 1.86 6.77 -2.56
N VAL A 56 0.70 6.22 -2.23
CA VAL A 56 0.30 4.86 -2.61
C VAL A 56 -0.67 4.98 -3.78
N LEU A 57 -0.29 4.43 -4.92
CA LEU A 57 -1.16 4.30 -6.08
C LEU A 57 -1.90 2.96 -6.00
N VAL A 58 -3.21 2.96 -6.21
CA VAL A 58 -4.05 1.78 -6.06
C VAL A 58 -4.91 1.63 -7.32
N SER A 59 -5.06 0.43 -7.86
CA SER A 59 -5.99 0.20 -8.98
C SER A 59 -7.44 0.43 -8.55
N ALA A 60 -8.33 0.77 -9.47
CA ALA A 60 -9.76 0.91 -9.17
C ALA A 60 -10.34 -0.31 -8.44
N THR A 61 -10.03 -1.51 -8.93
CA THR A 61 -10.47 -2.78 -8.31
C THR A 61 -10.04 -2.95 -6.86
N SER A 62 -8.88 -2.40 -6.48
CA SER A 62 -8.38 -2.45 -5.11
C SER A 62 -8.91 -1.29 -4.27
N PHE A 63 -9.15 -0.14 -4.90
CA PHE A 63 -9.71 1.02 -4.22
C PHE A 63 -11.13 0.74 -3.72
N ASP A 64 -11.94 0.02 -4.51
CA ASP A 64 -13.30 -0.38 -4.15
C ASP A 64 -13.35 -1.35 -2.95
N GLN A 65 -12.23 -1.99 -2.62
CA GLN A 65 -12.10 -2.90 -1.48
C GLN A 65 -11.56 -2.21 -0.22
N LEU A 66 -11.20 -0.93 -0.32
CA LEU A 66 -10.74 -0.18 0.85
C LEU A 66 -11.92 0.08 1.79
N PRO A 67 -11.69 0.03 3.11
CA PRO A 67 -12.72 0.35 4.07
C PRO A 67 -13.11 1.83 3.96
N GLU A 68 -14.27 2.18 4.51
CA GLU A 68 -14.76 3.55 4.51
C GLU A 68 -13.77 4.52 5.21
N GLY A 69 -13.73 5.76 4.72
CA GLY A 69 -12.87 6.82 5.27
C GLY A 69 -11.55 7.02 4.53
N TYR A 70 -11.20 6.15 3.59
CA TYR A 70 -10.16 6.42 2.60
C TYR A 70 -10.70 7.27 1.45
N ARG A 71 -9.91 8.25 1.00
CA ARG A 71 -10.24 9.09 -0.16
C ARG A 71 -9.21 8.85 -1.26
N GLY A 72 -9.67 8.85 -2.50
CA GLY A 72 -8.82 8.69 -3.68
C GLY A 72 -8.71 10.01 -4.43
N GLU A 73 -7.50 10.41 -4.77
CA GLU A 73 -7.23 11.41 -5.81
C GLU A 73 -7.08 10.67 -7.15
N ALA A 74 -7.67 11.20 -8.22
CA ALA A 74 -7.57 10.58 -9.55
C ALA A 74 -6.09 10.43 -9.96
N GLY A 75 -5.73 9.21 -10.34
CA GLY A 75 -4.39 8.85 -10.79
C GLY A 75 -4.32 8.60 -12.30
N PRO A 76 -3.17 8.14 -12.80
CA PRO A 76 -2.99 7.79 -14.20
C PRO A 76 -3.87 6.60 -14.60
N VAL A 77 -4.27 6.58 -15.87
CA VAL A 77 -5.01 5.47 -16.47
C VAL A 77 -4.03 4.58 -17.23
N LEU A 78 -4.12 3.28 -17.02
CA LEU A 78 -3.34 2.28 -17.76
C LEU A 78 -4.20 1.73 -18.89
N GLU A 79 -3.73 1.89 -20.13
CA GLU A 79 -4.30 1.20 -21.29
C GLU A 79 -3.80 -0.24 -21.31
N LEU A 80 -4.73 -1.19 -21.39
CA LEU A 80 -4.44 -2.61 -21.50
C LEU A 80 -4.57 -3.03 -22.95
N ASP A 81 -3.52 -3.66 -23.46
CA ASP A 81 -3.49 -4.16 -24.83
C ASP A 81 -4.51 -5.31 -24.96
N SER A 82 -5.44 -5.16 -25.89
CA SER A 82 -6.36 -6.24 -26.25
C SER A 82 -5.63 -7.26 -27.12
N HIS A 83 -5.50 -8.49 -26.64
CA HIS A 83 -5.29 -9.62 -27.53
C HIS A 83 -6.66 -10.14 -27.97
N ASP A 84 -6.88 -10.17 -29.29
CA ASP A 84 -8.02 -10.81 -29.95
C ASP A 84 -9.35 -10.01 -30.02
N GLY A 85 -9.33 -8.86 -30.71
CA GLY A 85 -10.54 -8.20 -31.23
C GLY A 85 -11.50 -7.58 -30.20
N GLN A 86 -11.23 -7.72 -28.91
CA GLN A 86 -11.98 -7.05 -27.84
C GLN A 86 -11.54 -5.59 -27.68
N ALA A 87 -12.47 -4.73 -27.29
CA ALA A 87 -12.23 -3.31 -27.05
C ALA A 87 -11.09 -3.12 -26.04
N ALA A 88 -10.20 -2.15 -26.31
CA ALA A 88 -9.12 -1.76 -25.41
C ALA A 88 -9.71 -1.49 -24.01
N SER A 89 -9.28 -2.27 -23.02
CA SER A 89 -9.72 -2.05 -21.64
C SER A 89 -8.79 -1.03 -20.98
N THR A 90 -9.37 -0.11 -20.22
CA THR A 90 -8.61 0.89 -19.47
C THR A 90 -8.78 0.62 -17.98
N LEU A 91 -7.67 0.64 -17.26
CA LEU A 91 -7.63 0.50 -15.81
C LEU A 91 -7.35 1.86 -15.19
N SER A 92 -8.33 2.42 -14.50
CA SER A 92 -8.13 3.62 -13.69
C SER A 92 -7.39 3.28 -12.38
N ALA A 93 -6.64 4.25 -11.88
CA ALA A 93 -5.94 4.15 -10.62
C ALA A 93 -6.13 5.42 -9.80
N TYR A 94 -5.98 5.31 -8.48
CA TYR A 94 -6.20 6.37 -7.52
C TYR A 94 -5.01 6.48 -6.59
N PHE A 95 -4.58 7.70 -6.29
CA PHE A 95 -3.66 7.96 -5.19
C PHE A 95 -4.46 8.01 -3.90
N VAL A 96 -4.20 7.08 -2.98
CA VAL A 96 -4.90 7.02 -1.70
C VAL A 96 -4.38 8.12 -0.78
N GLN A 97 -5.31 8.92 -0.27
CA GLN A 97 -5.06 9.90 0.78
C GLN A 97 -5.18 9.21 2.14
N GLN A 98 -4.38 9.68 3.11
CA GLN A 98 -4.51 9.22 4.48
C GLN A 98 -5.93 9.48 4.96
N ARG A 99 -6.45 8.53 5.74
CA ARG A 99 -7.70 8.71 6.46
C ARG A 99 -7.58 10.01 7.25
N ASN A 100 -8.53 10.92 7.03
CA ASN A 100 -8.63 12.11 7.87
C ASN A 100 -8.79 11.58 9.30
N PRO A 101 -7.90 11.87 10.25
CA PRO A 101 -8.08 11.40 11.61
C PRO A 101 -9.43 11.95 12.03
N VAL A 102 -10.40 11.06 12.21
CA VAL A 102 -11.65 11.43 12.85
C VAL A 102 -11.18 11.97 14.18
N SER A 103 -11.40 13.27 14.39
CA SER A 103 -11.19 13.92 15.67
C SER A 103 -11.67 12.96 16.73
N CYS A 104 -10.77 12.52 17.61
CA CYS A 104 -11.11 11.81 18.82
C CYS A 104 -12.01 12.75 19.63
N LEU A 105 -13.29 12.81 19.30
CA LEU A 105 -14.29 13.55 20.05
C LEU A 105 -14.58 12.69 21.28
N GLU A 106 -13.91 13.09 22.35
CA GLU A 106 -14.43 13.07 23.72
C GLU A 106 -15.02 11.75 24.21
N SER A 107 -14.14 10.93 24.82
CA SER A 107 -14.50 10.24 26.06
C SER A 107 -13.29 10.25 26.99
N ASP A 108 -13.38 11.17 27.95
CA ASP A 108 -12.59 11.38 29.17
C ASP A 108 -11.12 10.89 29.27
N ARG A 109 -10.21 11.88 29.26
CA ARG A 109 -8.85 11.98 29.86
C ARG A 109 -7.61 11.52 29.05
N PRO A 110 -6.47 12.24 29.25
CA PRO A 110 -6.23 13.63 28.93
C PRO A 110 -5.60 13.76 27.54
N SER A 111 -6.19 14.63 26.75
CA SER A 111 -5.74 15.13 25.46
C SER A 111 -4.62 16.14 25.60
N VAL A 112 -3.52 15.99 24.84
CA VAL A 112 -2.85 17.14 24.21
C VAL A 112 -2.35 16.71 22.83
N CYS A 113 -3.13 17.06 21.80
CA CYS A 113 -2.62 17.15 20.43
C CYS A 113 -2.81 18.60 19.98
N THR A 114 -1.84 19.45 20.27
CA THR A 114 -1.71 20.74 19.60
C THR A 114 -0.55 20.64 18.63
N ALA A 115 -0.88 20.46 17.35
CA ALA A 115 0.07 20.71 16.28
C ALA A 115 0.04 22.22 15.96
N THR A 116 1.02 22.95 16.47
CA THR A 116 1.43 24.23 15.87
C THR A 116 2.72 24.02 15.12
N LEU A 117 2.84 24.75 14.01
CA LEU A 117 3.90 24.66 13.01
C LEU A 117 5.31 24.74 13.61
N ASP A 118 6.26 24.17 12.84
CA ASP A 118 7.70 24.12 13.07
C ASP A 118 8.16 22.98 13.98
N ASP A 119 8.21 21.76 13.44
CA ASP A 119 9.43 20.96 13.52
C ASP A 119 9.35 19.68 12.70
N VAL A 120 10.32 19.53 11.80
CA VAL A 120 10.61 18.33 11.04
C VAL A 120 11.27 17.34 11.98
N GLN A 121 10.51 16.50 12.70
CA GLN A 121 11.03 15.22 13.18
C GLN A 121 9.96 14.31 13.80
N THR A 122 9.99 13.05 13.37
CA THR A 122 9.44 11.88 14.07
C THR A 122 7.92 11.69 13.97
N GLN A 123 7.47 11.08 12.87
CA GLN A 123 6.20 10.35 12.87
C GLN A 123 6.42 9.02 13.60
N GLN A 124 6.13 9.01 14.89
CA GLN A 124 5.99 7.78 15.67
C GLN A 124 4.67 7.13 15.25
N ILE A 125 4.78 5.97 14.59
CA ILE A 125 3.65 5.08 14.35
C ILE A 125 3.15 4.64 15.72
N CYS A 126 1.93 5.01 16.09
CA CYS A 126 1.27 4.44 17.25
C CYS A 126 1.00 2.96 16.97
N CYS A 127 1.93 2.09 17.34
CA CYS A 127 1.65 0.68 17.53
C CYS A 127 0.62 0.58 18.66
N LEU A 128 -0.58 0.12 18.35
CA LEU A 128 -1.49 -0.38 19.37
C LEU A 128 -0.88 -1.69 19.90
N GLU A 129 -0.14 -1.61 21.01
CA GLU A 129 0.05 -2.79 21.87
C GLU A 129 -1.30 -3.06 22.53
N GLY A 130 -1.93 -4.16 22.13
CA GLY A 130 -3.27 -4.57 22.57
C GLY A 130 -3.33 -6.06 22.82
N ASP A 131 -3.06 -6.40 24.07
CA ASP A 131 -3.53 -7.51 24.91
C ASP A 131 -3.30 -8.98 24.52
N LYS A 132 -2.81 -9.73 25.52
CA LYS A 132 -2.56 -11.17 25.47
C LYS A 132 -3.81 -11.90 25.93
N ASP A 133 -4.57 -12.49 25.01
CA ASP A 133 -5.58 -13.48 25.36
C ASP A 133 -5.24 -14.88 24.81
N GLU A 134 -5.31 -15.82 25.75
CA GLU A 134 -4.92 -17.22 25.73
C GLU A 134 -5.74 -18.05 24.72
N VAL A 135 -5.08 -18.64 23.71
CA VAL A 135 -5.71 -19.61 22.80
C VAL A 135 -5.62 -21.00 23.42
N LYS A 136 -6.74 -21.47 23.97
CA LYS A 136 -6.92 -22.85 24.44
C LYS A 136 -7.09 -23.79 23.25
N VAL A 137 -6.06 -24.59 22.97
CA VAL A 137 -6.09 -25.65 21.94
C VAL A 137 -6.98 -26.80 22.43
N MET A 138 -8.07 -27.07 21.73
CA MET A 138 -8.88 -28.28 21.91
C MET A 138 -8.66 -29.15 20.67
N MET A 139 -8.02 -30.31 20.87
CA MET A 139 -7.86 -31.33 19.82
C MET A 139 -9.00 -32.36 19.92
N PRO A 140 -9.48 -32.92 18.80
CA PRO A 140 -10.21 -34.18 18.81
C PRO A 140 -9.29 -35.38 19.09
#